data_AF-A0A7J9ZXV2-F1
#
_entry.id   AF-A0A7J9ZXV2-F1
#
_cell.length_a   1.000
_cell.length_b   1.000
_cell.length_c   1.000
_cell.angle_alpha   90.00
_cell.angle_beta   90.00
_cell.angle_gamma   90.00
#
_symmetry.space_group_name_H-M   'P 1'
#
loop_
_entity.id
_entity.type
_entity.pdbx_description
1 polymer ?
#
loop_
_entity_poly.entity_id
_entity_poly.type
_entity_poly.pdbx_seq_one_letter_code
_entity_poly.pdbx_strand_id
1 'polypeptide(L)'
;MGELLKELSSELSTLIKQEMELAKAELRTTGKRAGIGAGLVGGGAAVGYLAAAAFTAFLVLLINEVTPAWLAALIVAVVYGVIAALLAMRGRDKVKEAMPPAPATTETVKEDIRWAKNPTRSAGR
;
A
#
# COMPACT_ATOMS: atom_id res chain seq x y z
N MET A 1 -46.77 2.54 -29.48
CA MET A 1 -46.24 2.03 -28.19
C MET A 1 -44.92 1.26 -28.37
N GLY A 2 -44.83 0.27 -29.26
CA GLY A 2 -43.59 -0.52 -29.44
C GLY A 2 -42.38 0.27 -29.98
N GLU A 3 -42.61 1.35 -30.74
CA GLU A 3 -41.55 2.17 -31.34
C GLU A 3 -40.82 3.04 -30.32
N LEU A 4 -41.54 3.66 -29.38
CA LEU A 4 -40.97 4.45 -28.29
C LEU A 4 -40.17 3.59 -27.29
N LEU A 5 -40.63 2.37 -27.01
CA LEU A 5 -39.88 1.42 -26.18
C LEU A 5 -38.58 0.97 -26.86
N LYS A 6 -38.59 0.84 -28.18
CA LYS A 6 -37.40 0.51 -28.98
C LYS A 6 -36.40 1.67 -28.99
N GLU A 7 -36.89 2.91 -29.08
CA GLU A 7 -36.07 4.12 -28.98
C GLU A 7 -35.43 4.26 -27.60
N LEU A 8 -36.21 4.17 -26.52
CA LEU A 8 -35.69 4.24 -25.15
C LEU A 8 -34.67 3.12 -24.87
N SER A 9 -34.93 1.90 -25.32
CA SER A 9 -33.97 0.79 -25.20
C SER A 9 -32.68 1.05 -25.98
N SER A 10 -32.76 1.73 -27.13
CA SER A 10 -31.61 2.11 -27.94
C SER A 10 -30.80 3.23 -27.28
N GLU A 11 -31.47 4.22 -26.70
CA GLU A 11 -30.83 5.31 -25.94
C GLU A 11 -30.12 4.81 -24.69
N LEU A 12 -30.76 3.93 -23.91
CA LEU A 12 -30.15 3.30 -22.73
C LEU A 12 -28.93 2.44 -23.13
N SER A 13 -29.03 1.68 -24.22
CA SER A 13 -27.88 0.92 -24.76
C SER A 13 -26.73 1.86 -25.17
N THR A 14 -27.05 3.02 -25.73
CA THR A 14 -26.09 4.04 -26.12
C THR A 14 -25.42 4.68 -24.90
N LEU A 15 -26.20 5.03 -23.87
CA LEU A 15 -25.70 5.61 -22.63
C LEU A 15 -24.76 4.64 -21.90
N ILE A 16 -25.13 3.37 -21.76
CA ILE A 16 -24.28 2.35 -21.14
C ILE A 16 -22.93 2.23 -21.87
N LYS A 17 -22.95 2.27 -23.21
CA LYS A 17 -21.71 2.26 -24.00
C LYS A 17 -20.86 3.51 -23.73
N GLN A 18 -21.48 4.68 -23.63
CA GLN A 18 -20.78 5.94 -23.34
C GLN A 18 -20.15 5.94 -21.95
N GLU A 19 -20.88 5.51 -20.91
CA GLU A 19 -20.36 5.37 -19.56
C GLU A 19 -19.19 4.37 -19.50
N MET A 20 -19.29 3.26 -20.24
CA MET A 20 -18.20 2.29 -20.32
C MET A 20 -16.96 2.88 -21.03
N GLU A 21 -17.14 3.65 -22.11
CA GLU A 21 -16.02 4.33 -22.77
C GLU A 21 -15.42 5.44 -21.90
N LEU A 22 -16.25 6.16 -21.14
CA LEU A 22 -15.80 7.16 -20.17
C LEU A 22 -15.00 6.51 -19.04
N ALA A 23 -15.52 5.45 -18.43
CA ALA A 23 -14.83 4.68 -17.40
C ALA A 23 -13.51 4.10 -17.92
N LYS A 24 -13.47 3.58 -19.16
CA LYS A 24 -12.21 3.15 -19.79
C LYS A 24 -11.23 4.31 -19.95
N ALA A 25 -11.69 5.49 -20.35
CA ALA A 25 -10.83 6.67 -20.48
C ALA A 25 -10.27 7.10 -19.12
N GLU A 26 -11.10 7.12 -18.07
CA GLU A 26 -10.69 7.45 -16.72
C GLU A 26 -9.71 6.42 -16.13
N LEU A 27 -9.96 5.13 -16.34
CA LEU A 27 -9.04 4.05 -15.95
C LEU A 27 -7.70 4.15 -16.69
N ARG A 28 -7.70 4.49 -17.98
CA ARG A 28 -6.45 4.68 -18.76
C ARG A 28 -5.65 5.86 -18.23
N THR A 29 -6.30 7.00 -17.96
CA THR A 29 -5.60 8.19 -17.46
C THR A 29 -5.08 7.98 -16.04
N THR A 30 -5.89 7.39 -15.16
CA THR A 30 -5.51 7.05 -13.79
C THR A 30 -4.41 6.00 -13.79
N GLY A 31 -4.54 4.94 -14.58
CA GLY A 31 -3.52 3.90 -14.74
C GLY A 31 -2.19 4.43 -15.28
N LYS A 32 -2.22 5.35 -16.26
CA LYS A 32 -1.01 6.00 -16.77
C LYS A 32 -0.33 6.86 -15.70
N ARG A 33 -1.09 7.67 -14.96
CA ARG A 33 -0.54 8.51 -13.88
C ARG A 33 0.04 7.65 -12.75
N ALA A 34 -0.69 6.63 -12.32
CA ALA A 34 -0.23 5.67 -11.33
C ALA A 34 1.02 4.92 -11.80
N GLY A 35 1.06 4.49 -13.07
CA GLY A 35 2.21 3.82 -13.67
C GLY A 35 3.46 4.69 -13.76
N ILE A 36 3.31 5.96 -14.16
CA ILE A 36 4.41 6.93 -14.13
C ILE A 36 4.89 7.17 -12.71
N GLY A 37 3.96 7.38 -11.76
CA GLY A 37 4.29 7.56 -10.35
C GLY A 37 5.05 6.37 -9.77
N ALA A 38 4.57 5.15 -9.99
CA ALA A 38 5.23 3.92 -9.59
C ALA A 38 6.60 3.76 -10.27
N GLY A 39 6.71 4.10 -11.55
CA GLY A 39 7.97 4.08 -12.30
C GLY A 39 8.99 5.08 -11.77
N LEU A 40 8.57 6.31 -11.43
CA LEU A 40 9.44 7.34 -10.84
C LEU A 40 9.90 6.96 -9.44
N VAL A 41 8.99 6.45 -8.60
CA VAL A 41 9.34 5.98 -7.25
C VAL A 41 10.27 4.77 -7.33
N GLY A 42 9.98 3.80 -8.19
CA GLY A 42 10.82 2.62 -8.39
C GLY A 42 12.19 2.95 -8.96
N GLY A 43 12.24 3.80 -9.99
CA GLY A 43 13.49 4.28 -10.58
C GLY A 43 14.31 5.12 -9.59
N GLY A 44 13.66 6.01 -8.85
CA GLY A 44 14.28 6.79 -7.78
C GLY A 44 14.84 5.92 -6.66
N ALA A 45 14.11 4.87 -6.25
CA ALA A 45 14.60 3.91 -5.27
C ALA A 45 15.82 3.14 -5.79
N ALA A 46 15.83 2.73 -7.06
CA ALA A 46 16.98 2.05 -7.67
C ALA A 46 18.23 2.95 -7.73
N VAL A 47 18.07 4.20 -8.18
CA VAL A 47 19.17 5.18 -8.21
C VAL A 47 19.63 5.51 -6.79
N GLY A 48 18.71 5.68 -5.85
CA GLY A 48 19.01 5.91 -4.44
C GLY A 48 19.78 4.75 -3.81
N TYR A 49 19.43 3.50 -4.15
CA TYR A 49 20.17 2.32 -3.72
C TYR A 49 21.61 2.31 -4.26
N LEU A 50 21.81 2.63 -5.55
CA LEU A 50 23.14 2.74 -6.13
C LEU A 50 23.96 3.86 -5.47
N ALA A 51 23.34 5.01 -5.21
CA ALA A 51 23.99 6.11 -4.50
C ALA A 51 24.38 5.72 -3.06
N ALA A 52 23.52 5.00 -2.34
CA ALA A 52 23.83 4.48 -1.02
C ALA A 52 24.97 3.45 -1.04
N ALA A 53 25.03 2.58 -2.06
CA ALA A 53 26.12 1.63 -2.24
C ALA A 53 27.46 2.34 -2.52
N ALA A 54 27.46 3.35 -3.40
CA ALA A 54 28.64 4.17 -3.67
C ALA A 54 29.10 4.94 -2.42
N PHE A 55 28.15 5.49 -1.65
CA PHE A 55 28.44 6.16 -0.38
C PHE A 55 28.99 5.20 0.68
N THR A 56 28.48 3.97 0.73
CA THR A 56 29.02 2.91 1.61
C THR A 56 30.48 2.64 1.27
N ALA A 57 30.80 2.46 -0.01
CA ALA A 57 32.18 2.26 -0.47
C ALA A 57 33.07 3.45 -0.12
N PHE A 58 32.57 4.68 -0.31
CA PHE A 58 33.26 5.90 0.09
C PHE A 58 33.61 5.92 1.58
N LEU A 59 32.65 5.60 2.47
CA LEU A 59 32.91 5.57 3.91
C LEU A 59 33.96 4.53 4.30
N VAL A 60 33.91 3.34 3.69
CA VAL A 60 34.91 2.29 3.93
C VAL A 60 36.30 2.76 3.49
N LEU A 61 36.42 3.34 2.30
CA LEU A 61 37.69 3.87 1.80
C LEU A 61 38.22 5.01 2.69
N LEU A 62 37.35 5.92 3.13
CA LEU A 62 37.71 7.04 3.99
C LEU A 62 38.27 6.55 5.34
N ILE A 63 37.63 5.56 5.96
CA ILE A 63 38.09 5.00 7.25
C ILE A 63 39.34 4.12 7.07
N ASN A 64 39.49 3.50 5.89
CA ASN A 64 40.66 2.69 5.55
C ASN A 64 41.98 3.50 5.48
N GLU A 65 41.93 4.84 5.35
CA GLU A 65 43.13 5.69 5.41
C GLU A 65 43.85 5.59 6.77
N VAL A 66 43.12 5.27 7.83
CA VAL A 66 43.65 5.22 9.20
C VAL A 66 43.45 3.86 9.89
N THR A 67 42.83 2.90 9.22
CA THR A 67 42.58 1.55 9.75
C THR A 67 42.66 0.48 8.66
N PRO A 68 42.86 -0.81 9.00
CA PRO A 68 42.78 -1.89 8.02
C PRO A 68 41.39 -2.00 7.37
N ALA A 69 41.33 -2.32 6.08
CA ALA A 69 40.09 -2.37 5.29
C ALA A 69 38.98 -3.22 5.91
N TRP A 70 39.33 -4.36 6.53
CA TRP A 70 38.35 -5.24 7.18
C TRP A 70 37.69 -4.58 8.39
N LEU A 71 38.44 -3.76 9.14
CA LEU A 71 37.94 -3.05 10.30
C LEU A 71 37.09 -1.85 9.88
N ALA A 72 37.51 -1.12 8.84
CA ALA A 72 36.71 -0.06 8.23
C ALA A 72 35.34 -0.57 7.77
N ALA A 73 35.30 -1.70 7.06
CA ALA A 73 34.07 -2.34 6.64
C ALA A 73 33.19 -2.77 7.84
N LEU A 74 33.80 -3.31 8.90
CA LEU A 74 33.08 -3.72 10.11
C LEU A 74 32.45 -2.52 10.82
N ILE A 75 33.17 -1.40 10.94
CA ILE A 75 32.66 -0.17 11.56
C ILE A 75 31.43 0.34 10.80
N VAL A 76 31.51 0.46 9.48
CA VAL A 76 30.39 0.92 8.64
C VAL A 76 29.21 -0.04 8.75
N ALA A 77 29.46 -1.36 8.77
CA ALA A 77 28.42 -2.36 8.96
C ALA A 77 27.71 -2.24 10.31
N VAL A 78 28.44 -2.00 11.40
CA VAL A 78 27.85 -1.77 12.73
C VAL A 78 26.98 -0.51 12.74
N VAL A 79 27.44 0.59 12.12
CA VAL A 79 26.66 1.83 12.01
C VAL A 79 25.35 1.58 11.28
N TYR A 80 25.37 0.90 10.13
CA TYR A 80 24.15 0.53 9.42
C TYR A 80 23.28 -0.44 10.21
N GLY A 81 23.86 -1.38 10.95
CA GLY A 81 23.14 -2.29 11.82
C GLY A 81 22.35 -1.54 12.91
N VAL A 82 22.95 -0.52 13.53
CA VAL A 82 22.26 0.33 14.53
C VAL A 82 21.12 1.11 13.89
N ILE A 83 21.36 1.73 12.72
CA ILE A 83 20.30 2.46 12.00
C ILE A 83 19.16 1.51 11.63
N ALA A 84 19.46 0.32 11.10
CA ALA A 84 18.49 -0.69 10.74
C ALA A 84 17.68 -1.17 11.95
N ALA A 85 18.33 -1.39 13.10
CA ALA A 85 17.64 -1.76 14.33
C ALA A 85 16.65 -0.66 14.78
N LEU A 86 17.07 0.60 14.78
CA LEU A 86 16.21 1.73 15.15
C LEU A 86 15.01 1.90 14.19
N LEU A 87 15.23 1.74 12.89
CA LEU A 87 14.17 1.79 11.88
C LEU A 87 13.21 0.62 12.04
N ALA A 88 13.72 -0.60 12.28
CA ALA A 88 12.90 -1.78 12.48
C ALA A 88 12.02 -1.67 13.74
N MET A 89 12.56 -1.10 14.82
CA MET A 89 11.79 -0.84 16.05
C MET A 89 10.64 0.15 15.78
N ARG A 90 10.95 1.32 15.20
CA ARG A 90 9.92 2.33 14.88
C ARG A 90 8.90 1.84 13.86
N GLY A 91 9.35 1.10 12.85
CA GLY A 91 8.49 0.51 11.84
C GLY A 91 7.51 -0.50 12.44
N ARG A 92 7.98 -1.35 13.37
CA ARG A 92 7.11 -2.28 14.10
C ARG A 92 6.04 -1.55 14.90
N ASP A 93 6.39 -0.44 15.55
CA ASP A 93 5.43 0.33 16.34
C ASP A 93 4.37 0.99 15.44
N LYS A 94 4.78 1.54 14.29
CA LYS A 94 3.85 2.11 13.30
C LYS A 94 2.93 1.05 12.68
N VAL A 95 3.45 -0.14 12.40
CA VAL A 95 2.62 -1.26 11.91
C VAL A 95 1.61 -1.68 12.98
N LYS A 96 2.01 -1.76 14.26
CA LYS A 96 1.09 -2.07 15.37
C LYS A 96 0.01 -1.01 15.54
N GLU A 97 0.35 0.27 15.42
CA GLU A 97 -0.62 1.38 15.48
C GLU A 97 -1.60 1.36 14.30
N ALA A 98 -1.14 0.95 13.11
CA ALA A 98 -1.95 0.89 11.90
C ALA A 98 -2.78 -0.41 11.77
N MET A 99 -2.50 -1.42 12.61
CA MET A 99 -3.34 -2.62 12.67
C MET A 99 -4.66 -2.28 13.38
N PRO A 100 -5.82 -2.61 12.78
CA PRO A 100 -7.09 -2.54 13.49
C PRO A 100 -6.97 -3.30 14.81
N PRO A 101 -7.61 -2.85 15.92
CA PRO A 101 -7.68 -3.66 17.12
C PRO A 101 -8.14 -5.06 16.70
N ALA A 102 -7.38 -6.08 17.09
CA ALA A 102 -7.66 -7.47 16.70
C ALA A 102 -9.17 -7.72 16.79
N PRO A 103 -9.80 -8.36 15.78
CA PRO A 103 -11.25 -8.52 15.75
C PRO A 103 -11.67 -9.04 17.12
N ALA A 104 -12.57 -8.28 17.75
CA ALA A 104 -12.97 -8.47 19.13
C ALA A 104 -13.20 -9.96 19.36
N THR A 105 -12.53 -10.47 20.40
CA THR A 105 -12.54 -11.83 20.91
C THR A 105 -13.83 -12.53 20.54
N THR A 106 -13.75 -13.80 20.11
CA THR A 106 -14.86 -14.66 19.65
C THR A 106 -16.19 -14.57 20.44
N GLU A 107 -16.20 -13.99 21.64
CA GLU A 107 -17.39 -13.49 22.34
C GLU A 107 -18.26 -12.52 21.53
N THR A 108 -17.72 -11.46 20.91
CA THR A 108 -18.54 -10.46 20.18
C THR A 108 -19.16 -11.07 18.93
N VAL A 109 -18.39 -11.89 18.21
CA VAL A 109 -18.89 -12.65 17.06
C VAL A 109 -19.92 -13.71 17.51
N LYS A 110 -19.75 -14.34 18.69
CA LYS A 110 -20.78 -15.24 19.27
C LYS A 110 -22.03 -14.49 19.72
N GLU A 111 -21.92 -13.23 20.11
CA GLU A 111 -23.04 -12.37 20.49
C GLU A 111 -23.84 -11.93 19.26
N ASP A 112 -23.16 -11.50 18.20
CA ASP A 112 -23.77 -11.15 16.91
C ASP A 112 -24.46 -12.37 16.25
N ILE A 113 -23.83 -13.55 16.32
CA ILE A 113 -24.45 -14.79 15.85
C ILE A 113 -25.65 -15.17 16.75
N ARG A 114 -25.61 -14.92 18.06
CA ARG A 114 -26.75 -15.16 18.95
C ARG A 114 -27.91 -14.21 18.67
N TRP A 115 -27.64 -12.95 18.36
CA TRP A 115 -28.64 -11.96 17.99
C TRP A 115 -29.28 -12.31 16.64
N ALA A 116 -28.47 -12.70 15.64
CA ALA A 116 -28.96 -13.18 14.34
C ALA A 116 -29.73 -14.51 14.43
N LYS A 117 -29.45 -15.35 15.42
CA LYS A 117 -30.12 -16.64 15.62
C LYS A 117 -31.45 -16.53 16.40
N ASN A 118 -31.69 -15.43 17.12
CA ASN A 118 -32.96 -15.14 17.79
C ASN A 118 -33.45 -13.70 17.52
N PRO A 119 -33.86 -13.35 16.27
CA PRO A 119 -34.32 -12.01 15.92
C PRO A 119 -35.74 -11.68 16.40
N THR A 120 -36.24 -12.29 17.48
CA THR A 120 -37.61 -12.08 17.96
C THR A 120 -37.66 -11.51 19.38
N ARG A 121 -37.94 -10.21 19.44
CA ARG A 121 -39.06 -9.58 20.19
C ARG A 121 -38.65 -8.24 20.80
N SER A 122 -38.66 -7.18 19.98
CA SER A 122 -39.04 -5.85 20.45
C SER A 122 -39.57 -4.98 19.29
N ALA A 123 -40.61 -5.48 18.62
CA ALA A 123 -41.62 -4.58 18.06
C ALA A 123 -42.77 -4.57 19.07
N GLY A 124 -42.95 -3.46 19.78
CA GLY A 124 -44.04 -3.34 20.74
C GLY A 124 -43.87 -2.23 21.76
N ARG A 125 -43.83 -0.98 21.30
CA ARG A 125 -44.76 0.11 21.69
C ARG A 125 -44.41 1.40 20.99
#